data_AF-A0A0I9N4M9-F1
#
_entry.id   AF-A0A0I9N4M9-F1
#
_cell.length_a   1.000
_cell.length_b   1.000
_cell.length_c   1.000
_cell.angle_alpha   90.00
_cell.angle_beta   90.00
_cell.angle_gamma   90.00
#
_symmetry.space_group_name_H-M   'P 1'
#
loop_
_entity.id
_entity.type
_entity.pdbx_description
1 polymer ?
#
loop_
_entity_poly.entity_id
_entity_poly.type
_entity_poly.pdbx_seq_one_letter_code
_entity_poly.pdbx_strand_id
1 'polypeptide(L)' 'MEKGQPEDGYDHFERAIRKTGCWKEHLTCAECMSHTKDWRECKEELQKFKNCMQTYMKDKMKPSGKTSN' A
#
# COMPACT_ATOMS: atom_id res chain seq x y z
N MET A 1 0.20 31.58 11.29
CA MET A 1 0.96 30.40 11.76
C MET A 1 0.73 29.30 10.74
N GLU A 2 1.80 28.96 10.04
CA GLU A 2 1.91 27.97 8.97
C GLU A 2 1.68 26.55 9.50
N LYS A 3 0.90 25.74 8.77
CA LYS A 3 1.08 24.27 8.70
C LYS A 3 0.72 23.83 7.28
N GLY A 4 1.75 23.61 6.46
CA GLY A 4 1.60 23.02 5.14
C GLY A 4 0.90 21.66 5.24
N GLN A 5 -0.22 21.52 4.52
CA GLN A 5 -1.02 20.31 4.59
C GLN A 5 -0.58 19.35 3.47
N PRO A 6 -0.17 18.11 3.79
CA PRO A 6 0.28 17.11 2.83
C PRO A 6 -0.92 16.44 2.12
N GLU A 7 -1.84 17.24 1.57
CA GLU A 7 -3.03 16.75 0.84
C GLU A 7 -2.59 15.89 -0.36
N ASP A 8 -1.51 16.30 -1.02
CA ASP A 8 -1.00 15.67 -2.24
C ASP A 8 -0.21 14.38 -1.92
N GLY A 9 0.46 14.33 -0.77
CA GLY A 9 1.38 13.24 -0.42
C GLY A 9 0.68 11.91 -0.12
N TYR A 10 -0.50 11.96 0.51
CA TYR A 10 -1.31 10.76 0.76
C TYR A 10 -1.88 10.21 -0.56
N ASP A 11 -2.29 11.09 -1.47
CA ASP A 11 -2.78 10.71 -2.80
C ASP A 11 -1.70 10.02 -3.63
N HIS A 12 -0.47 10.53 -3.65
CA HIS A 12 0.63 9.89 -4.39
C HIS A 12 0.91 8.47 -3.90
N PHE A 13 0.91 8.27 -2.58
CA PHE A 13 1.15 6.96 -1.99
C PHE A 13 -0.01 5.99 -2.27
N GLU A 14 -1.25 6.40 -2.01
CA GLU A 14 -2.43 5.58 -2.33
C GLU A 14 -2.50 5.24 -3.82
N ARG A 15 -2.25 6.22 -4.69
CA ARG A 15 -2.24 6.03 -6.15
C ARG A 15 -1.14 5.07 -6.57
N ALA A 16 0.03 5.11 -5.94
CA ALA A 16 1.09 4.14 -6.18
C ALA A 16 0.67 2.72 -5.78
N ILE A 17 0.05 2.56 -4.61
CA ILE A 17 -0.45 1.25 -4.15
C ILE A 17 -1.56 0.72 -5.06
N ARG A 18 -2.50 1.57 -5.49
CA ARG A 18 -3.56 1.18 -6.43
C ARG A 18 -2.98 0.67 -7.75
N LYS A 19 -1.87 1.26 -8.22
CA LYS A 19 -1.16 0.80 -9.42
C LYS A 19 -0.45 -0.55 -9.25
N THR A 20 -0.06 -0.92 -8.03
CA THR A 20 0.62 -2.22 -7.81
C THR A 20 -0.36 -3.39 -7.67
N GLY A 21 -1.65 -3.12 -7.46
CA GLY A 21 -2.66 -4.13 -7.15
C GLY A 21 -2.69 -4.56 -5.68
N CYS A 22 -1.79 -4.06 -4.84
CA CYS A 22 -1.72 -4.37 -3.40
C CYS A 22 -2.66 -3.50 -2.55
N TRP A 23 -3.68 -2.91 -3.17
CA TRP A 23 -4.63 -2.01 -2.51
C TRP A 23 -5.45 -2.71 -1.43
N LYS A 24 -5.81 -3.97 -1.68
CA LYS A 24 -6.58 -4.78 -0.72
C LYS A 24 -5.80 -4.99 0.58
N GLU A 25 -4.53 -5.40 0.50
CA GLU A 25 -3.69 -5.56 1.70
C GLU A 25 -3.45 -4.24 2.44
N HIS A 26 -3.35 -3.12 1.72
CA HIS A 26 -3.28 -1.79 2.34
C HIS A 26 -4.54 -1.47 3.15
N LEU A 27 -5.73 -1.68 2.57
CA LEU A 27 -7.00 -1.49 3.27
C LEU A 27 -7.11 -2.38 4.51
N THR A 28 -6.75 -3.66 4.41
CA THR A 28 -6.77 -4.57 5.57
C THR A 28 -5.82 -4.09 6.67
N CYS A 29 -4.65 -3.57 6.30
CA CYS A 29 -3.71 -3.00 7.24
C CYS A 29 -4.26 -1.71 7.89
N ALA A 30 -4.95 -0.87 7.13
CA ALA A 30 -5.61 0.34 7.63
C ALA A 30 -6.78 0.01 8.58
N GLU A 31 -7.58 -1.01 8.25
CA GLU A 31 -8.63 -1.52 9.13
C GLU A 31 -8.06 -2.03 10.45
N CYS A 32 -7.01 -2.86 10.40
CA CYS A 32 -6.35 -3.32 11.61
C CYS A 32 -5.84 -2.13 12.44
N MET A 33 -5.13 -1.19 11.83
CA MET A 33 -4.67 0.01 12.54
C MET A 33 -5.82 0.83 13.13
N SER A 34 -6.98 0.89 12.47
CA SER A 34 -8.17 1.56 13.01
C SER A 34 -8.78 0.81 14.20
N HIS A 35 -8.65 -0.52 14.24
CA HIS A 35 -9.23 -1.38 15.27
C HIS A 35 -8.32 -1.53 16.50
N THR A 36 -7.09 -2.01 16.32
CA THR A 36 -6.13 -2.23 17.42
C THR A 36 -5.39 -0.97 17.82
N LYS A 37 -5.23 0.01 16.91
CA LYS A 37 -4.36 1.19 17.09
C LYS A 37 -2.90 0.85 17.42
N ASP A 38 -2.52 -0.42 17.27
CA ASP A 38 -1.18 -0.92 17.50
C ASP A 38 -0.71 -1.71 16.27
N TRP A 39 0.29 -1.17 15.58
CA TRP A 39 0.82 -1.76 14.35
C TRP A 39 1.55 -3.09 14.61
N ARG A 40 1.93 -3.40 15.85
CA ARG A 40 2.58 -4.66 16.21
C ARG A 40 1.63 -5.84 16.14
N GLU A 41 0.36 -5.62 16.45
CA GLU A 41 -0.68 -6.63 16.28
C GLU A 41 -1.02 -6.82 14.79
N CYS A 42 -0.96 -5.74 14.00
CA CYS A 42 -1.15 -5.77 12.54
C CYS A 42 0.05 -6.31 11.75
N LYS A 43 0.98 -7.02 12.40
CA LYS A 43 2.20 -7.53 11.77
C LYS A 43 1.88 -8.47 10.62
N GLU A 44 0.83 -9.28 10.73
CA GLU A 44 0.43 -10.21 9.68
C GLU A 44 -0.05 -9.46 8.42
N GLU A 45 -0.94 -8.46 8.58
CA GLU A 45 -1.39 -7.60 7.49
C GLU A 45 -0.23 -6.85 6.83
N LEU A 46 0.70 -6.32 7.62
CA LEU A 46 1.92 -5.68 7.12
C LEU A 46 2.82 -6.65 6.33
N GLN A 47 2.94 -7.91 6.77
CA GLN A 47 3.68 -8.94 6.03
C GLN A 47 3.00 -9.24 4.68
N LYS A 48 1.67 -9.34 4.64
CA LYS A 48 0.90 -9.55 3.40
C LYS A 48 1.14 -8.40 2.43
N PHE A 49 1.01 -7.16 2.89
CA PHE A 49 1.27 -5.96 2.08
C PHE A 49 2.71 -5.94 1.54
N LYS A 50 3.70 -6.23 2.40
CA LYS A 50 5.11 -6.30 2.00
C LYS A 50 5.34 -7.38 0.95
N ASN A 51 4.74 -8.56 1.09
CA ASN A 51 4.88 -9.67 0.15
C ASN A 51 4.29 -9.30 -1.23
N CYS A 52 3.11 -8.69 -1.26
CA CYS A 52 2.52 -8.21 -2.51
C CYS A 52 3.44 -7.17 -3.19
N MET A 53 3.94 -6.20 -2.45
CA MET A 53 4.88 -5.21 -2.99
C MET A 53 6.18 -5.84 -3.50
N GLN A 54 6.74 -6.82 -2.79
CA GLN A 54 7.92 -7.54 -3.28
C GLN A 54 7.63 -8.33 -4.57
N THR A 55 6.44 -8.93 -4.67
CA THR A 55 6.00 -9.63 -5.87
C THR A 55 5.85 -8.65 -7.04
N TYR A 56 5.24 -7.49 -6.82
CA TYR A 56 5.15 -6.43 -7.79
C TYR A 56 6.54 -5.93 -8.23
N MET A 57 7.49 -5.71 -7.31
CA MET A 57 8.84 -5.27 -7.67
C MET A 57 9.59 -6.31 -8.52
N LYS A 58 9.41 -7.60 -8.21
CA LYS A 58 9.96 -8.71 -9.02
C LYS A 58 9.30 -8.78 -10.40
N ASP A 59 7.98 -8.57 -10.46
CA ASP A 59 7.23 -8.57 -11.72
C ASP A 59 7.59 -7.36 -12.58
N LYS A 60 7.73 -6.17 -11.99
CA LYS A 60 8.12 -4.93 -12.68
C LYS A 60 9.55 -4.96 -13.24
N MET A 61 10.42 -5.80 -12.66
CA MET A 61 11.75 -6.09 -13.22
C MET A 61 11.67 -6.97 -14.48
N LYS A 62 10.56 -7.67 -14.73
CA LYS A 62 10.23 -8.18 -16.06
C LYS A 62 9.52 -7.08 -16.85
N PRO A 63 9.96 -6.75 -18.08
CA PRO A 63 9.19 -5.88 -18.97
C PRO A 63 7.96 -6.65 -19.45
N SER A 64 6.90 -6.72 -18.64
CA SER A 64 5.63 -7.30 -19.06
C SER A 64 4.51 -6.30 -18.77
N GLY A 65 4.20 -5.50 -19.80
CA GLY A 65 2.98 -4.72 -19.83
C GLY A 65 1.78 -5.65 -19.70
N LYS A 66 0.95 -5.41 -18.70
CA LYS A 66 -0.45 -5.85 -18.69
C LYS A 66 -1.32 -4.68 -18.24
N THR A 67 -1.71 -3.88 -19.22
CA THR A 67 -3.02 -3.24 -19.26
C THR A 67 -4.06 -4.28 -18.86
N SER A 68 -4.76 -4.05 -17.75
CA SER A 68 -5.97 -4.80 -17.44
C SER A 68 -7.11 -4.21 -18.29
N ASN A 69 -7.92 -5.14 -18.77
CA ASN A 69 -8.90 -5.07 -19.84
C ASN A 69 -10.11 -4.17 -19.54
#